data_AF-A0A3D2YWM6-F1
#
_entry.id   AF-A0A3D2YWM6-F1
#
_cell.length_a   1.000
_cell.length_b   1.000
_cell.length_c   1.000
_cell.angle_alpha   90.00
_cell.angle_beta   90.00
_cell.angle_gamma   90.00
#
_symmetry.space_group_name_H-M   'P 1'
#
loop_
_entity.id
_entity.type
_entity.pdbx_description
1 polymer ?
#
loop_
_entity_poly.entity_id
_entity_poly.type
_entity_poly.pdbx_seq_one_letter_code
_entity_poly.pdbx_strand_id
1 'polypeptide(L)'
;MDLTDKTLVQSTRAGTVGVEAAAKASEIFLGSFVVAQATVDAIKRAKPNLVSIIAMGDQGVDRSDEDEHCGIYLRNLLEERKPDFDAVKSLIMKGGATQKFFDPSQPQYHPEDVTLALEADRYDFAMKISREDGLLVARKHTL
;
A
#
# COMPACT_ATOMS: atom_id res chain seq x y z
N MET A 1 4.62 20.19 -5.35
CA MET A 1 3.34 20.76 -5.84
C MET A 1 2.37 20.80 -4.66
N ASP A 2 1.62 21.88 -4.47
CA ASP A 2 0.60 21.96 -3.42
C ASP A 2 -0.75 21.44 -3.93
N LEU A 3 -1.29 20.46 -3.21
CA LEU A 3 -2.53 19.73 -3.48
C LEU A 3 -3.62 20.00 -2.45
N THR A 4 -3.41 20.94 -1.52
CA THR A 4 -4.39 21.30 -0.49
C THR A 4 -5.72 21.68 -1.14
N ASP A 5 -6.82 21.09 -0.64
CA ASP A 5 -8.20 21.27 -1.11
C ASP A 5 -8.45 20.91 -2.59
N LYS A 6 -7.54 20.15 -3.22
CA LYS A 6 -7.71 19.65 -4.58
C LYS A 6 -8.07 18.17 -4.58
N THR A 7 -8.87 17.77 -5.55
CA THR A 7 -9.07 16.35 -5.87
C THR A 7 -7.97 15.90 -6.82
N LEU A 8 -7.17 14.91 -6.41
CA LEU A 8 -6.19 14.26 -7.28
C LEU A 8 -6.85 13.09 -8.00
N VAL A 9 -6.89 13.13 -9.33
CA VAL A 9 -7.29 11.99 -10.15
C VAL A 9 -6.03 11.23 -10.53
N GLN A 10 -5.88 10.02 -10.01
CA GLN A 10 -4.75 9.15 -10.29
C GLN A 10 -5.23 7.94 -11.10
N SER A 11 -4.59 7.70 -12.25
CA SER A 11 -4.85 6.51 -13.07
C SER A 11 -3.66 5.58 -12.98
N THR A 12 -3.85 4.40 -12.40
CA THR A 12 -2.87 3.32 -12.40
C THR A 12 -3.56 2.03 -12.82
N ARG A 13 -2.82 1.18 -13.53
CA ARG A 13 -3.35 -0.08 -14.05
C ARG A 13 -3.55 -1.13 -12.94
N ALA A 14 -2.70 -1.14 -11.91
CA ALA A 14 -2.90 -2.01 -10.74
C ALA A 14 -4.07 -1.55 -9.85
N GLY A 15 -4.33 -0.24 -9.74
CA GLY A 15 -5.33 0.30 -8.81
C GLY A 15 -6.78 -0.10 -9.13
N THR A 16 -7.11 -0.27 -10.41
CA THR A 16 -8.45 -0.73 -10.84
C THR A 16 -8.65 -2.23 -10.62
N VAL A 17 -7.62 -3.04 -10.91
CA VAL A 17 -7.63 -4.49 -10.71
C VAL A 17 -7.75 -4.86 -9.23
N GLY A 18 -7.03 -4.17 -8.35
CA GLY A 18 -7.00 -4.47 -6.92
C GLY A 18 -8.35 -4.28 -6.23
N VAL A 19 -9.10 -3.25 -6.66
CA VAL A 19 -10.41 -2.97 -6.09
C VAL A 19 -11.50 -3.82 -6.71
N GLU A 20 -11.39 -4.21 -7.98
CA GLU A 20 -12.27 -5.24 -8.55
C GLU A 20 -12.09 -6.58 -7.83
N ALA A 21 -10.84 -6.98 -7.52
CA ALA A 21 -10.58 -8.18 -6.72
C ALA A 21 -11.20 -8.09 -5.31
N ALA A 22 -11.32 -6.89 -4.77
CA ALA A 22 -11.93 -6.62 -3.47
C ALA A 22 -13.43 -6.23 -3.55
N ALA A 23 -14.10 -6.37 -4.70
CA ALA A 23 -15.46 -5.85 -4.91
C ALA A 23 -16.53 -6.42 -3.96
N LYS A 24 -16.26 -7.57 -3.32
CA LYS A 24 -17.15 -8.20 -2.32
C LYS A 24 -16.78 -7.87 -0.87
N ALA A 25 -15.70 -7.14 -0.63
CA ALA A 25 -15.29 -6.76 0.71
C ALA A 25 -16.25 -5.69 1.25
N SER A 26 -16.59 -5.81 2.54
CA SER A 26 -17.40 -4.80 3.23
C SER A 26 -16.66 -3.48 3.41
N GLU A 27 -15.33 -3.55 3.56
CA GLU A 27 -14.45 -2.42 3.67
C GLU A 27 -13.17 -2.68 2.87
N ILE A 28 -12.65 -1.63 2.24
CA ILE A 28 -11.44 -1.69 1.43
C ILE A 28 -10.51 -0.58 1.93
N PHE A 29 -9.25 -0.93 2.19
CA PHE A 29 -8.20 -0.01 2.58
C PHE A 29 -7.03 -0.15 1.62
N LEU A 30 -6.39 0.97 1.28
CA LEU A 30 -5.08 0.94 0.63
C LEU A 30 -4.01 0.74 1.70
N GLY A 31 -3.11 -0.21 1.48
CA GLY A 31 -2.03 -0.56 2.40
C GLY A 31 -0.66 -0.29 1.80
N SER A 32 0.25 0.21 2.61
CA SER A 32 1.67 0.39 2.32
C SER A 32 2.44 0.53 3.64
N PHE A 33 3.78 0.46 3.61
CA PHE A 33 4.60 0.61 4.82
C PHE A 33 4.38 1.94 5.54
N VAL A 34 4.24 3.05 4.80
CA VAL A 34 4.10 4.41 5.36
C VAL A 34 2.83 4.64 6.19
N VAL A 35 1.82 3.77 6.07
CA VAL A 35 0.53 3.85 6.80
C VAL A 35 0.16 2.51 7.46
N ALA A 36 1.13 1.62 7.65
CA ALA A 36 0.88 0.22 7.97
C ALA A 36 0.10 0.05 9.28
N GLN A 37 0.59 0.64 10.38
CA GLN A 37 -0.03 0.55 11.70
C GLN A 37 -1.40 1.24 11.71
N ALA A 38 -1.52 2.43 11.11
CA ALA A 38 -2.79 3.14 11.04
C ALA A 38 -3.86 2.33 10.29
N THR A 39 -3.46 1.64 9.23
CA THR A 39 -4.33 0.73 8.46
C THR A 39 -4.72 -0.50 9.28
N VAL A 40 -3.77 -1.15 9.95
CA VAL A 40 -4.02 -2.30 10.83
C VAL A 40 -4.98 -1.93 11.96
N ASP A 41 -4.80 -0.77 12.58
CA ASP A 41 -5.64 -0.30 13.67
C ASP A 41 -7.07 -0.03 13.19
N ALA A 42 -7.24 0.54 12.00
CA ALA A 42 -8.55 0.72 11.38
C ALA A 42 -9.26 -0.60 11.14
N ILE A 43 -8.56 -1.59 10.59
CA ILE A 43 -9.08 -2.94 10.35
C ILE A 43 -9.47 -3.60 11.68
N LYS A 44 -8.62 -3.56 12.71
CA LYS A 44 -8.92 -4.18 14.01
C LYS A 44 -10.15 -3.57 14.69
N ARG A 45 -10.35 -2.26 14.56
CA ARG A 45 -11.56 -1.59 15.10
C ARG A 45 -12.83 -1.99 14.38
N ALA A 46 -12.77 -2.18 13.06
CA ALA A 46 -13.90 -2.66 12.27
C ALA A 46 -14.31 -4.11 12.65
N LYS A 47 -13.40 -4.86 13.31
CA LYS A 47 -13.62 -6.24 13.78
C LYS A 47 -14.18 -7.16 12.68
N PRO A 48 -13.56 -7.22 11.49
CA PRO A 48 -14.05 -8.10 10.43
C PRO A 48 -13.79 -9.57 10.79
N ASN A 49 -14.66 -10.45 10.30
CA ASN A 49 -14.48 -11.90 10.46
C ASN A 49 -13.36 -12.47 9.58
N LEU A 50 -13.01 -11.77 8.50
CA LEU A 50 -11.97 -12.16 7.55
C LEU A 50 -11.25 -10.90 7.04
N VAL A 51 -9.92 -10.96 7.02
CA VAL A 51 -9.08 -9.96 6.36
C VAL A 51 -8.36 -10.64 5.20
N SER A 52 -8.51 -10.11 4.00
CA SER A 52 -7.75 -10.52 2.82
C SER A 52 -6.73 -9.43 2.50
N ILE A 53 -5.47 -9.81 2.32
CA ILE A 53 -4.40 -8.91 1.91
C ILE A 53 -4.08 -9.24 0.45
N ILE A 54 -4.19 -8.23 -0.41
CA ILE A 54 -3.96 -8.37 -1.84
C ILE A 54 -2.62 -7.68 -2.16
N ALA A 55 -1.56 -8.48 -2.27
CA ALA A 55 -0.29 -8.03 -2.84
C ALA A 55 -0.51 -7.85 -4.35
N MET A 56 -0.47 -6.61 -4.84
CA MET A 56 -0.92 -6.29 -6.20
C MET A 56 0.04 -6.76 -7.27
N GLY A 57 1.34 -6.83 -6.95
CA GLY A 57 2.36 -7.19 -7.91
C GLY A 57 2.53 -6.15 -9.01
N ASP A 58 3.31 -6.48 -10.03
CA ASP A 58 3.45 -5.63 -11.20
C ASP A 58 2.24 -5.81 -12.14
N GLN A 59 1.48 -4.73 -12.30
CA GLN A 59 0.28 -4.65 -13.12
C GLN A 59 -0.83 -5.68 -12.78
N GLY A 60 -0.80 -6.32 -11.60
CA GLY A 60 -1.75 -7.38 -11.27
C GLY A 60 -1.50 -8.71 -11.98
N VAL A 61 -0.34 -8.89 -12.61
CA VAL A 61 0.00 -10.10 -13.39
C VAL A 61 1.15 -10.85 -12.75
N ASP A 62 2.24 -10.16 -12.48
CA ASP A 62 3.46 -10.76 -11.94
C ASP A 62 3.60 -10.42 -10.47
N ARG A 63 3.95 -11.42 -9.66
CA ARG A 63 4.23 -11.20 -8.23
C ARG A 63 5.44 -10.27 -8.10
N SER A 64 5.37 -9.33 -7.16
CA SER A 64 6.49 -8.45 -6.83
C SER A 64 6.92 -8.65 -5.38
N ASP A 65 8.24 -8.72 -5.17
CA ASP A 65 8.81 -9.06 -3.85
C ASP A 65 8.41 -8.02 -2.80
N GLU A 66 8.36 -6.74 -3.18
CA GLU A 66 8.03 -5.63 -2.28
C GLU A 66 6.57 -5.67 -1.81
N ASP A 67 5.62 -6.02 -2.69
CA ASP A 67 4.21 -6.12 -2.31
C ASP A 67 3.95 -7.33 -1.42
N GLU A 68 4.62 -8.45 -1.70
CA GLU A 68 4.56 -9.66 -0.87
C GLU A 68 5.14 -9.41 0.52
N HIS A 69 6.29 -8.74 0.60
CA HIS A 69 6.88 -8.32 1.86
C HIS A 69 5.98 -7.34 2.62
N CYS A 70 5.36 -6.37 1.94
CA CYS A 70 4.39 -5.47 2.55
C CYS A 70 3.16 -6.22 3.08
N GLY A 71 2.64 -7.18 2.31
CA GLY A 71 1.51 -7.99 2.73
C GLY A 71 1.81 -8.85 3.97
N ILE A 72 2.98 -9.49 4.00
CA ILE A 72 3.45 -10.24 5.18
C ILE A 72 3.67 -9.33 6.38
N TYR A 73 4.19 -8.13 6.17
CA TYR A 73 4.37 -7.13 7.23
C TYR A 73 3.02 -6.74 7.85
N LEU A 74 2.03 -6.37 7.04
CA LEU A 74 0.68 -6.04 7.48
C LEU A 74 0.01 -7.21 8.21
N ARG A 75 0.17 -8.44 7.69
CA ARG A 75 -0.32 -9.66 8.36
C ARG A 75 0.28 -9.82 9.76
N ASN A 76 1.59 -9.63 9.90
CA ASN A 76 2.26 -9.76 11.20
C ASN A 76 1.73 -8.72 12.20
N LEU A 77 1.49 -7.48 11.78
CA LEU A 77 0.88 -6.46 12.65
C LEU A 77 -0.57 -6.82 13.04
N LEU A 78 -1.37 -7.35 12.09
CA LEU A 78 -2.72 -7.84 12.37
C LEU A 78 -2.72 -8.96 13.42
N GLU A 79 -1.73 -9.85 13.35
CA GLU A 79 -1.50 -10.94 14.31
C GLU A 79 -0.72 -10.51 15.57
N GLU A 80 -0.61 -9.20 15.83
CA GLU A 80 0.02 -8.61 17.03
C GLU A 80 1.52 -8.94 17.19
N ARG A 81 2.17 -9.31 16.09
CA ARG A 81 3.62 -9.48 16.04
C ARG A 81 4.32 -8.16 15.77
N LYS A 82 5.61 -8.12 16.09
CA LYS A 82 6.50 -6.98 15.87
C LYS A 82 7.58 -7.34 14.85
N PRO A 83 7.28 -7.23 13.55
CA PRO A 83 8.28 -7.49 12.50
C PRO A 83 9.40 -6.45 12.57
N ASP A 84 10.64 -6.90 12.33
CA ASP A 84 11.80 -6.02 12.17
C ASP A 84 11.72 -5.34 10.78
N PHE A 85 11.40 -4.03 10.78
CA PHE A 85 11.24 -3.28 9.53
C PHE A 85 12.57 -3.08 8.79
N ASP A 86 13.71 -2.98 9.50
CA ASP A 86 15.01 -2.83 8.86
C ASP A 86 15.41 -4.11 8.11
N ALA A 87 15.04 -5.28 8.67
CA ALA A 87 15.21 -6.55 7.98
C ALA A 87 14.35 -6.63 6.70
N VAL A 88 13.09 -6.20 6.76
CA VAL A 88 12.19 -6.14 5.58
C VAL A 88 12.75 -5.19 4.52
N LYS A 89 13.18 -3.99 4.93
CA LYS A 89 13.82 -3.00 4.06
C LYS A 89 15.06 -3.58 3.37
N SER A 90 15.92 -4.27 4.13
CA SER A 90 17.12 -4.93 3.59
C SER A 90 16.79 -5.98 2.52
N LEU A 91 15.72 -6.77 2.72
CA LEU A 91 15.28 -7.76 1.75
C LEU A 91 14.77 -7.11 0.45
N ILE A 92 13.93 -6.08 0.54
CA ILE A 92 13.40 -5.37 -0.63
C ILE A 92 14.53 -4.69 -1.42
N MET A 93 15.51 -4.08 -0.73
CA MET A 93 16.65 -3.45 -1.37
C MET A 93 17.59 -4.45 -2.07
N LYS A 94 17.66 -5.69 -1.58
CA LYS A 94 18.41 -6.77 -2.24
C LYS A 94 17.61 -7.46 -3.35
N GLY A 95 16.29 -7.29 -3.36
CA GLY A 95 15.40 -7.77 -4.40
C GLY A 95 15.60 -7.05 -5.74
N GLY A 96 14.92 -7.54 -6.78
CA GLY A 96 15.02 -6.97 -8.13
C GLY A 96 14.18 -5.71 -8.35
N ALA A 97 13.08 -5.55 -7.61
CA ALA A 97 12.05 -4.56 -7.91
C ALA A 97 12.52 -3.09 -7.79
N THR A 98 13.48 -2.81 -6.92
CA THR A 98 14.00 -1.46 -6.69
C THR A 98 15.03 -1.02 -7.73
N GLN A 99 15.64 -1.96 -8.47
CA GLN A 99 16.78 -1.69 -9.37
C GLN A 99 16.44 -0.66 -10.45
N LYS A 100 15.24 -0.70 -11.01
CA LYS A 100 14.77 0.25 -12.04
C LYS A 100 14.77 1.71 -11.58
N PHE A 101 14.61 1.96 -10.27
CA PHE A 101 14.64 3.31 -9.69
C PHE A 101 16.04 3.88 -9.57
N PHE A 102 17.08 3.06 -9.73
CA PHE A 102 18.48 3.48 -9.73
C PHE A 102 19.11 3.44 -11.13
N ASP A 103 18.32 3.14 -12.17
CA ASP A 103 18.77 3.09 -13.56
C ASP A 103 18.69 4.49 -14.21
N PRO A 104 19.82 5.14 -14.53
CA PRO A 104 19.82 6.47 -15.14
C PRO A 104 19.17 6.50 -16.54
N SER A 105 19.03 5.35 -17.20
CA SER A 105 18.33 5.25 -18.49
C SER A 105 16.80 5.29 -18.37
N GLN A 106 16.28 5.20 -17.14
CA GLN A 106 14.85 5.22 -16.84
C GLN A 106 14.49 6.40 -15.89
N PRO A 107 14.66 7.66 -16.33
CA PRO A 107 14.53 8.85 -15.49
C PRO A 107 13.12 9.07 -14.90
N GLN A 108 12.11 8.35 -15.40
CA GLN A 108 10.76 8.34 -14.83
C GLN A 108 10.68 7.63 -13.46
N TYR A 109 11.67 6.81 -13.09
CA TYR A 109 11.75 6.16 -11.78
C TYR A 109 12.80 6.87 -10.95
N HIS A 110 12.37 7.59 -9.91
CA HIS A 110 13.28 8.38 -9.10
C HIS A 110 13.75 7.59 -7.86
N PRO A 111 15.06 7.59 -7.51
CA PRO A 111 15.56 6.87 -6.34
C PRO A 111 14.88 7.26 -5.01
N GLU A 112 14.40 8.49 -4.92
CA GLU A 112 13.68 8.99 -3.73
C GLU A 112 12.35 8.26 -3.51
N ASP A 113 11.70 7.75 -4.57
CA ASP A 113 10.46 6.98 -4.44
C ASP A 113 10.69 5.72 -3.59
N VAL A 114 11.84 5.05 -3.74
CA VAL A 114 12.22 3.89 -2.91
C VAL A 114 12.47 4.31 -1.48
N THR A 115 13.13 5.46 -1.28
CA THR A 115 13.39 6.00 0.07
C THR A 115 12.08 6.26 0.81
N LEU A 116 11.13 6.93 0.16
CA LEU A 116 9.84 7.29 0.72
C LEU A 116 8.94 6.06 0.92
N ALA A 117 8.95 5.10 0.00
CA ALA A 117 8.16 3.87 0.13
C ALA A 117 8.65 2.95 1.26
N LEU A 118 9.94 3.01 1.60
CA LEU A 118 10.59 2.20 2.65
C LEU A 118 10.75 2.96 3.97
N GLU A 119 9.72 3.71 4.33
CA GLU A 119 9.50 4.27 5.65
C GLU A 119 8.27 3.61 6.28
N ALA A 120 8.39 3.15 7.52
CA ALA A 120 7.27 2.60 8.27
C ALA A 120 6.54 3.71 9.01
N ASP A 121 5.20 3.69 8.95
CA ASP A 121 4.30 4.47 9.80
C ASP A 121 4.59 5.97 9.82
N ARG A 122 5.05 6.52 8.69
CA ARG A 122 5.27 7.96 8.52
C ARG A 122 3.98 8.77 8.68
N TYR A 123 2.84 8.19 8.34
CA TYR A 123 1.54 8.83 8.42
C TYR A 123 0.59 8.07 9.35
N ASP A 124 -0.15 8.83 10.14
CA ASP A 124 -1.02 8.36 11.23
C ASP A 124 -2.47 8.08 10.79
N PHE A 125 -2.69 7.87 9.49
CA PHE A 125 -4.02 7.69 8.93
C PHE A 125 -4.09 6.49 7.99
N ALA A 126 -5.25 5.84 7.97
CA ALA A 126 -5.56 4.84 6.95
C ALA A 126 -6.16 5.51 5.71
N MET A 127 -6.07 4.86 4.56
CA MET A 127 -6.74 5.30 3.34
C MET A 127 -7.91 4.34 3.04
N LYS A 128 -9.14 4.77 3.31
CA LYS A 128 -10.34 3.96 3.06
C LYS A 128 -10.88 4.26 1.67
N ILE A 129 -11.24 3.19 0.94
CA ILE A 129 -11.88 3.28 -0.36
C ILE A 129 -13.40 3.20 -0.20
N SER A 130 -14.11 4.13 -0.83
CA SER A 130 -15.56 4.12 -1.08
C SER A 130 -15.83 4.09 -2.58
N ARG A 131 -17.06 3.73 -2.96
CA ARG A 131 -17.57 3.94 -4.32
C ARG A 131 -18.51 5.14 -4.30
N GLU A 132 -18.17 6.19 -5.04
CA GLU A 132 -18.92 7.45 -5.15
C GLU A 132 -19.13 7.73 -6.65
N ASP A 133 -20.39 7.88 -7.08
CA ASP A 133 -20.75 8.16 -8.48
C ASP A 133 -20.09 7.23 -9.53
N GLY A 134 -19.97 5.95 -9.19
CA GLY A 134 -19.34 4.93 -10.04
C GLY A 134 -17.81 4.91 -9.99
N LEU A 135 -17.18 5.90 -9.37
CA LEU A 135 -15.73 6.00 -9.17
C LEU A 135 -15.30 5.41 -7.83
N LEU A 136 -14.03 5.02 -7.77
CA LEU A 136 -13.37 4.63 -6.52
C LEU A 136 -12.70 5.85 -5.93
N VAL A 137 -13.03 6.16 -4.68
CA VAL A 137 -12.53 7.34 -3.99
C VAL A 137 -11.79 6.91 -2.73
N ALA A 138 -10.51 7.27 -2.65
CA ALA A 138 -9.72 7.11 -1.45
C ALA A 138 -9.87 8.35 -0.57
N ARG A 139 -10.20 8.16 0.71
CA ARG A 139 -10.26 9.24 1.71
C ARG A 139 -9.40 8.90 2.91
N LYS A 140 -8.85 9.96 3.51
CA LYS A 140 -8.21 9.87 4.83
C LYS A 140 -9.24 9.33 5.82
N HIS A 141 -8.94 8.19 6.42
CA HIS A 141 -9.68 7.61 7.52
C HIS A 141 -8.86 7.84 8.78
N THR A 142 -9.11 8.98 9.40
CA THR A 142 -8.66 9.27 10.76
C THR A 142 -9.65 8.69 11.75
N LEU A 143 -9.12 8.28 12.89
CA LEU A 143 -9.88 8.05 14.10
C LEU A 143 -10.59 9.32 14.57
#